data_AF-A0A1Q7G6X1-F1
#
_entry.id   AF-A0A1Q7G6X1-F1
#
_cell.length_a   1.000
_cell.length_b   1.000
_cell.length_c   1.000
_cell.angle_alpha   90.00
_cell.angle_beta   90.00
_cell.angle_gamma   90.00
#
_symmetry.space_group_name_H-M   'P 1'
#
loop_
_entity.id
_entity.type
_entity.pdbx_description
1 polymer ?
#
loop_
_entity_poly.entity_id
_entity_poly.type
_entity_poly.pdbx_seq_one_letter_code
_entity_poly.pdbx_strand_id
1 'polypeptide(L)'
;MKDNPSPKVETIIRKFLLYVQHSTENFWTTYYNAKTYQEKLDCYFQYSKNQCLATEVLTGELNSLSLDDELKENLGSMLKESFTF
;
A
#
# COMPACT_ATOMS: atom_id res chain seq x y z
N MET A 1 16.77 -23.38 -6.23
CA MET A 1 15.47 -23.16 -6.92
C MET A 1 15.14 -21.69 -6.72
N LYS A 2 14.70 -20.97 -7.75
CA LYS A 2 14.29 -19.57 -7.61
C LYS A 2 13.14 -19.51 -6.61
N ASP A 3 13.30 -18.73 -5.54
CA ASP A 3 12.28 -18.43 -4.55
C ASP A 3 11.14 -17.65 -5.22
N ASN A 4 10.25 -18.37 -5.90
CA ASN A 4 9.02 -17.77 -6.38
C ASN A 4 8.11 -17.58 -5.16
N PRO A 5 7.61 -16.36 -4.89
CA PRO A 5 6.64 -16.15 -3.84
C PRO A 5 5.43 -17.06 -4.07
N SER A 6 4.88 -17.61 -2.99
CA SER A 6 3.67 -18.44 -3.04
C SER A 6 2.60 -17.74 -3.90
N PRO A 7 1.83 -18.46 -4.74
CA PRO A 7 0.78 -17.87 -5.56
C PRO A 7 -0.22 -17.01 -4.77
N LYS A 8 -0.39 -17.30 -3.46
CA LYS A 8 -1.20 -16.50 -2.53
C LYS A 8 -0.56 -15.15 -2.22
N VAL A 9 0.74 -15.12 -1.95
CA VAL A 9 1.52 -13.89 -1.72
C VAL A 9 1.51 -13.02 -2.98
N GLU A 10 1.73 -13.62 -4.15
CA GLU A 10 1.67 -12.90 -5.42
C GLU A 10 0.28 -12.27 -5.65
N THR A 11 -0.79 -12.99 -5.35
CA THR A 11 -2.17 -12.49 -5.50
C THR A 11 -2.42 -11.28 -4.59
N ILE A 12 -1.98 -11.33 -3.33
CA ILE A 12 -2.12 -10.22 -2.37
C ILE A 12 -1.35 -8.99 -2.86
N ILE A 13 -0.08 -9.18 -3.25
CA ILE A 13 0.75 -8.08 -3.77
C ILE A 13 0.12 -7.46 -5.02
N ARG A 14 -0.38 -8.28 -5.96
CA ARG A 14 -1.06 -7.78 -7.17
C ARG A 14 -2.30 -6.95 -6.84
N LYS A 15 -3.13 -7.38 -5.88
CA LYS A 15 -4.30 -6.62 -5.44
C LYS A 15 -3.91 -5.28 -4.83
N PHE A 16 -2.88 -5.27 -3.98
CA PHE A 16 -2.35 -4.04 -3.40
C PHE A 16 -1.85 -3.08 -4.48
N LEU A 17 -1.03 -3.56 -5.41
CA LEU A 17 -0.49 -2.72 -6.50
C LEU A 17 -1.59 -2.15 -7.39
N LEU A 18 -2.62 -2.94 -7.72
CA LEU A 18 -3.77 -2.48 -8.49
C LEU A 18 -4.56 -1.39 -7.73
N TYR A 19 -4.75 -1.57 -6.42
CA TYR A 19 -5.36 -0.55 -5.58
C TYR A 19 -4.54 0.74 -5.58
N VAL A 20 -3.22 0.65 -5.37
CA VAL A 20 -2.32 1.81 -5.37
C VAL A 20 -2.46 2.56 -6.68
N GLN A 21 -2.35 1.86 -7.82
CA GLN A 21 -2.48 2.46 -9.15
C GLN A 21 -3.81 3.23 -9.30
N HIS A 22 -4.95 2.58 -9.07
CA HIS A 22 -6.25 3.23 -9.22
C HIS A 22 -6.43 4.40 -8.23
N SER A 23 -5.94 4.25 -7.00
CA SER A 23 -6.04 5.29 -5.98
C SER A 23 -5.21 6.53 -6.35
N THR A 24 -4.03 6.35 -6.96
CA THR A 24 -3.17 7.44 -7.44
C THR A 24 -3.81 8.15 -8.64
N GLU A 25 -4.37 7.41 -9.60
CA GLU A 25 -5.09 7.98 -10.75
C GLU A 25 -6.30 8.81 -10.29
N ASN A 26 -7.08 8.29 -9.34
CA ASN A 26 -8.23 8.99 -8.75
C ASN A 26 -7.80 10.22 -7.95
N PHE A 27 -6.68 10.15 -7.22
CA PHE A 27 -6.12 11.28 -6.49
C PHE A 27 -5.77 12.42 -7.45
N TRP A 28 -4.99 12.17 -8.49
CA TRP A 28 -4.60 13.23 -9.44
C TRP A 28 -5.82 13.84 -10.11
N THR A 29 -6.77 13.00 -10.53
CA THR A 29 -8.03 13.47 -11.13
C THR A 29 -8.79 14.40 -10.17
N THR A 30 -8.92 14.00 -8.90
CA THR A 30 -9.63 14.81 -7.89
C THR A 30 -8.87 16.09 -7.56
N TYR A 31 -7.55 16.01 -7.40
CA TYR A 31 -6.67 17.12 -7.06
C TYR A 31 -6.67 18.22 -8.14
N TYR A 32 -6.61 17.83 -9.41
CA TYR A 32 -6.65 18.78 -10.52
C TYR A 32 -8.04 19.39 -10.75
N ASN A 33 -9.11 18.69 -10.35
CA ASN A 33 -10.48 19.20 -10.41
C ASN A 33 -10.87 20.07 -9.20
N ALA A 34 -10.10 20.07 -8.12
CA ALA A 34 -10.34 20.89 -6.94
C ALA A 34 -10.16 22.39 -7.24
N LYS A 35 -11.10 23.21 -6.76
CA LYS A 35 -11.19 24.64 -7.08
C LYS A 35 -10.51 25.51 -6.03
N THR A 36 -10.36 25.00 -4.81
CA THR A 36 -9.79 25.72 -3.68
C THR A 36 -8.55 25.02 -3.13
N TYR A 37 -7.69 25.78 -2.46
CA TYR A 37 -6.54 25.21 -1.77
C TYR A 37 -6.96 24.27 -0.63
N GLN A 38 -8.07 24.56 0.06
CA GLN A 38 -8.57 23.70 1.12
C GLN A 38 -8.98 22.33 0.57
N GLU A 39 -9.73 22.28 -0.54
CA GLU A 39 -10.11 21.01 -1.20
C GLU A 39 -8.87 20.22 -1.64
N LYS A 40 -7.81 20.88 -2.11
CA LYS A 40 -6.55 20.23 -2.48
C LYS A 40 -5.84 19.62 -1.27
N LEU A 41 -5.80 20.34 -0.14
CA LEU A 41 -5.23 19.84 1.12
C LEU A 41 -6.03 18.66 1.66
N ASP A 42 -7.36 18.75 1.65
CA ASP A 42 -8.23 17.67 2.08
C ASP A 42 -8.07 16.43 1.19
N CYS A 43 -8.00 16.62 -0.13
CA CYS A 43 -7.74 15.55 -1.09
C CYS A 43 -6.40 14.85 -0.82
N TYR A 44 -5.32 15.63 -0.59
CA TYR A 44 -4.01 15.09 -0.25
C TYR A 44 -4.04 14.30 1.07
N PHE A 45 -4.65 14.87 2.11
CA PHE A 45 -4.77 14.22 3.41
C PHE A 45 -5.51 12.88 3.32
N GLN A 46 -6.65 12.84 2.62
CA GLN A 46 -7.42 11.60 2.43
C GLN A 46 -6.64 10.58 1.61
N TYR A 47 -5.94 11.01 0.55
CA TYR A 47 -5.09 10.12 -0.23
C TYR A 47 -3.99 9.50 0.63
N SER A 48 -3.24 10.30 1.38
CA SER A 48 -2.17 9.80 2.26
C SER A 48 -2.70 8.82 3.31
N LYS A 49 -3.83 9.15 3.97
CA LYS A 49 -4.48 8.26 4.92
C LYS A 49 -4.85 6.91 4.30
N ASN A 50 -5.39 6.93 3.08
CA ASN A 50 -5.79 5.74 2.35
C ASN A 50 -4.59 4.88 1.91
N GLN A 51 -3.43 5.48 1.62
CA GLN A 51 -2.20 4.72 1.35
C GLN A 51 -1.66 4.02 2.61
N CYS A 52 -1.68 4.72 3.76
CA CYS A 52 -1.29 4.11 5.03
C CYS A 52 -2.19 2.91 5.36
N LEU A 53 -3.51 3.09 5.26
CA LEU A 53 -4.46 2.00 5.53
C LEU A 53 -4.26 0.80 4.58
N ALA A 54 -4.04 1.05 3.29
CA ALA A 54 -3.79 -0.02 2.33
C ALA A 54 -2.51 -0.81 2.65
N THR A 55 -1.49 -0.13 3.16
CA THR A 55 -0.25 -0.76 3.63
C THR A 55 -0.49 -1.62 4.87
N GLU A 56 -1.26 -1.12 5.84
CA GLU A 56 -1.65 -1.89 7.03
C GLU A 56 -2.41 -3.16 6.65
N VAL A 57 -3.35 -3.06 5.69
CA VAL A 57 -4.09 -4.20 5.15
C VAL A 57 -3.14 -5.20 4.48
N LEU A 58 -2.26 -4.75 3.59
CA LEU A 58 -1.25 -5.60 2.95
C LEU A 58 -0.41 -6.35 4.00
N THR A 59 0.07 -5.62 5.00
CA THR A 59 0.89 -6.17 6.09
C THR A 59 0.11 -7.21 6.88
N GLY A 60 -1.15 -6.92 7.21
CA GLY A 60 -2.04 -7.85 7.90
C GLY A 60 -2.30 -9.12 7.09
N GLU A 61 -2.60 -9.00 5.80
CA GLU A 61 -2.86 -10.14 4.92
C GLU A 61 -1.60 -11.01 4.75
N LEU A 62 -0.43 -10.40 4.55
CA LEU A 62 0.83 -11.14 4.42
C LEU A 62 1.23 -11.81 5.74
N ASN A 63 1.08 -11.14 6.88
CA ASN A 63 1.31 -11.75 8.20
C ASN A 63 0.35 -12.90 8.48
N SER A 64 -0.90 -12.84 7.99
CA SER A 64 -1.87 -13.92 8.16
C SER A 64 -1.50 -15.18 7.35
N LEU A 65 -0.74 -15.01 6.25
CA LEU A 65 -0.16 -16.14 5.50
C LEU A 65 1.11 -16.67 6.14
N SER A 66 1.82 -15.83 6.91
CA SER A 66 3.08 -16.16 7.57
C SER A 66 2.83 -16.80 8.94
N LEU A 67 2.48 -18.09 8.92
CA LEU A 67 2.72 -18.98 10.08
C LEU A 67 4.20 -19.43 10.16
N ASP A 68 5.06 -18.95 9.26
CA ASP A 68 6.52 -19.10 9.28
C ASP A 68 7.18 -17.75 9.62
N ASP A 69 8.04 -17.73 10.63
CA ASP A 69 8.60 -16.52 11.26
C ASP A 69 9.54 -15.71 10.34
N GLU A 70 10.10 -16.32 9.29
CA GLU A 70 11.20 -15.76 8.47
C GLU A 70 10.75 -14.65 7.49
N LEU A 71 9.51 -14.72 7.00
CA LEU A 71 8.92 -13.70 6.11
C LEU A 71 8.51 -12.43 6.87
N LYS A 72 8.17 -12.57 8.15
CA LYS A 72 7.68 -11.49 9.00
C LYS A 72 8.77 -10.46 9.32
N GLU A 73 10.00 -10.91 9.58
CA GLU A 73 11.14 -10.02 9.82
C GLU A 73 11.55 -9.25 8.55
N ASN A 74 11.57 -9.92 7.41
CA ASN A 74 11.95 -9.31 6.12
C ASN A 74 10.90 -8.31 5.61
N LEU A 75 9.60 -8.59 5.79
CA LEU A 75 8.57 -7.64 5.37
C LEU A 75 8.53 -6.41 6.29
N GLY A 76 8.70 -6.62 7.58
CA GLY A 76 8.72 -5.55 8.58
C GLY A 76 9.90 -4.58 8.40
N SER A 77 11.07 -5.08 8.01
CA SER A 77 12.24 -4.24 7.71
C SER A 77 12.07 -3.44 6.42
N MET A 78 11.61 -4.08 5.33
CA MET A 78 11.39 -3.41 4.05
C MET A 78 10.33 -2.31 4.11
N LEU A 79 9.24 -2.53 4.85
CA LEU A 79 8.21 -1.51 5.03
C LEU A 79 8.74 -0.34 5.88
N LYS A 80 9.47 -0.61 6.97
CA LYS A 80 10.08 0.45 7.78
C LYS A 80 11.03 1.35 6.98
N GLU A 81 11.82 0.77 6.09
CA GLU A 81 12.73 1.52 5.21
C GLU A 81 11.98 2.34 4.14
N SER A 82 10.76 1.93 3.77
CA SER A 82 9.94 2.62 2.78
C SER A 82 9.14 3.81 3.36
N PHE A 83 9.02 3.90 4.69
CA PHE A 83 8.28 4.96 5.41
C PHE A 83 9.18 5.94 6.19
N THR A 84 10.47 6.04 5.87
CA THR A 84 11.31 7.11 6.40
C THR A 84 10.97 8.42 5.71
N PHE A 85 10.34 9.32 6.47
CA PHE A 85 10.14 10.73 6.11
C PHE A 85 11.37 11.57 6.50
#